data_AF-A0A952TZV2-F1
#
_entry.id   AF-A0A952TZV2-F1
#
_cell.length_a   1.000
_cell.length_b   1.000
_cell.length_c   1.000
_cell.angle_alpha   90.00
_cell.angle_beta   90.00
_cell.angle_gamma   90.00
#
_symmetry.space_group_name_H-M   'P 1'
#
loop_
_entity.id
_entity.type
_entity.pdbx_description
1 polymer ?
#
loop_
_entity_poly.entity_id
_entity_poly.type
_entity_poly.pdbx_seq_one_letter_code
_entity_poly.pdbx_strand_id
1 'polypeptide(L)'
;MRNRFVARPLQSAFLAVSIAAGVAAPLLHSRVQASPVYSGQVCSENVGRLTNEITWSRDLDKVQQEAASQDKLILWVHMVGKLDGFT
;
A
#
# COMPACT_ATOMS: atom_id res chain seq x y z
N MET A 1 36.42 35.02 -30.13
CA MET A 1 35.83 34.74 -28.79
C MET A 1 35.98 33.26 -28.47
N ARG A 2 36.08 32.98 -27.17
CA ARG A 2 36.47 31.75 -26.48
C ARG A 2 35.56 30.52 -26.69
N ASN A 3 36.17 29.36 -26.38
CA ASN A 3 35.61 28.05 -25.95
C ASN A 3 35.38 27.01 -27.06
N ARG A 4 36.27 26.03 -27.29
CA ARG A 4 36.63 24.81 -26.51
C ARG A 4 35.44 23.92 -26.20
N PHE A 5 35.42 22.70 -26.76
CA PHE A 5 35.09 21.39 -26.15
C PHE A 5 35.37 20.32 -27.24
N VAL A 6 36.61 19.84 -27.38
CA VAL A 6 37.17 18.61 -26.77
C VAL A 6 36.37 17.35 -27.13
N ALA A 7 37.02 16.50 -27.94
CA ALA A 7 36.58 15.19 -28.39
C ALA A 7 36.31 14.21 -27.24
N ARG A 8 35.35 13.28 -27.43
CA ARG A 8 35.35 11.99 -26.72
C ARG A 8 34.94 10.87 -27.69
N PRO A 9 35.80 9.87 -27.93
CA PRO A 9 35.41 8.62 -28.56
C PRO A 9 34.82 7.70 -27.49
N LEU A 10 33.59 7.21 -27.65
CA LEU A 10 33.06 6.13 -26.82
C LEU A 10 33.22 4.81 -27.57
N GLN A 11 34.45 4.32 -27.53
CA GLN A 11 34.78 2.94 -27.81
C GLN A 11 34.31 2.05 -26.64
N SER A 12 34.00 0.80 -27.00
CA SER A 12 34.21 -0.40 -26.20
C SER A 12 33.05 -0.89 -25.33
N ALA A 13 32.35 -1.87 -25.92
CA ALA A 13 32.38 -3.26 -25.47
C ALA A 13 32.04 -3.53 -23.99
N PHE A 14 30.83 -4.04 -23.76
CA PHE A 14 30.57 -4.92 -22.64
C PHE A 14 29.95 -6.22 -23.15
N LEU A 15 30.81 -7.22 -23.28
CA LEU A 15 30.49 -8.61 -23.60
C LEU A 15 31.07 -9.43 -22.45
N ALA A 16 30.21 -9.93 -21.56
CA ALA A 16 30.50 -11.04 -20.66
C ALA A 16 29.20 -11.49 -19.98
N VAL A 17 28.50 -12.40 -20.65
CA VAL A 17 27.51 -13.27 -20.02
C VAL A 17 28.28 -14.29 -19.19
N SER A 18 28.21 -14.18 -17.86
CA SER A 18 28.69 -15.21 -16.95
C SER A 18 27.49 -15.70 -16.13
N ILE A 19 26.92 -16.83 -16.56
CA ILE A 19 25.93 -17.59 -15.79
C ILE A 19 26.72 -18.34 -14.71
N ALA A 20 26.84 -17.75 -13.53
CA ALA A 20 27.27 -18.47 -12.33
C ALA A 20 26.02 -19.04 -11.64
N ALA A 21 25.70 -20.29 -12.00
CA ALA A 21 24.77 -21.12 -11.26
C ALA A 21 25.33 -21.40 -9.86
N GLY A 22 24.57 -21.06 -8.81
CA GLY A 22 24.97 -21.38 -7.45
C GLY A 22 24.39 -20.47 -6.38
N VAL A 23 23.08 -20.20 -6.40
CA VAL A 23 22.40 -19.67 -5.21
C VAL A 23 21.55 -20.81 -4.68
N ALA A 24 22.06 -21.48 -3.64
CA ALA A 24 21.24 -22.27 -2.74
C ALA A 24 20.19 -21.34 -2.14
N ALA A 25 19.00 -21.31 -2.76
CA ALA A 25 17.87 -20.61 -2.19
C ALA A 25 17.47 -21.37 -0.90
N PRO A 26 17.57 -20.75 0.29
CA PRO A 26 16.88 -21.31 1.44
C PRO A 26 15.40 -21.30 1.05
N LEU A 27 14.80 -22.48 1.06
CA LEU A 27 13.36 -22.67 0.92
C LEU A 27 12.67 -21.71 1.89
N LEU A 28 12.15 -20.62 1.35
CA LEU A 28 11.23 -19.73 2.04
C LEU A 28 10.03 -20.60 2.40
N HIS A 29 10.06 -21.18 3.59
CA HIS A 29 8.89 -21.75 4.22
C HIS A 29 7.96 -20.57 4.50
N SER A 30 7.11 -20.25 3.53
CA SER A 30 5.90 -19.48 3.81
C SER A 30 5.10 -20.30 4.82
N ARG A 31 5.31 -20.02 6.11
CA ARG A 31 4.37 -20.43 7.14
C ARG A 31 3.08 -19.72 6.79
N VAL A 32 2.17 -20.45 6.15
CA VAL A 32 0.78 -20.05 6.04
C VAL A 32 0.26 -20.04 7.49
N GLN A 33 0.44 -18.92 8.18
CA GLN A 33 -0.25 -18.66 9.44
C GLN A 33 -1.73 -18.59 9.06
N ALA A 34 -2.48 -19.63 9.44
CA ALA A 34 -3.93 -19.58 9.38
C ALA A 34 -4.39 -18.32 10.11
N SER A 35 -5.15 -17.46 9.43
CA SER A 35 -5.71 -16.27 10.05
C SER A 35 -6.51 -16.69 11.29
N PRO A 36 -6.33 -16.03 12.44
CA PRO A 36 -7.09 -16.36 13.63
C PRO A 36 -8.58 -16.21 13.32
N VAL A 37 -9.34 -17.27 13.56
CA VAL A 37 -10.81 -17.21 13.48
C VAL A 37 -11.28 -16.47 14.74
N TYR A 38 -11.79 -15.25 14.56
CA TYR A 38 -12.36 -14.47 15.64
C TYR A 38 -13.70 -15.08 16.08
N SER A 39 -13.97 -15.07 17.38
CA SER A 39 -15.30 -15.41 17.89
C SER A 39 -16.32 -14.34 17.47
N GLY A 40 -17.59 -14.72 17.36
CA GLY A 40 -18.66 -13.79 16.97
C GLY A 40 -18.75 -12.55 17.88
N GLN A 41 -18.49 -12.74 19.19
CA GLN A 41 -18.44 -11.62 20.14
C GLN A 41 -17.32 -10.63 19.81
N VAL A 42 -16.10 -11.11 19.59
CA VAL A 42 -14.95 -10.24 19.26
C VAL A 42 -15.18 -9.53 17.92
N CYS A 43 -15.84 -10.18 16.97
CA CYS A 43 -16.21 -9.55 15.70
C CYS A 43 -17.22 -8.41 15.91
N SER A 44 -18.28 -8.64 16.70
CA SER A 44 -19.30 -7.63 17.01
C SER A 44 -18.71 -6.42 17.74
N GLU A 45 -17.81 -6.64 18.70
CA GLU A 45 -17.11 -5.57 19.43
C GLU A 45 -16.24 -4.73 18.48
N ASN A 46 -15.49 -5.40 17.59
CA ASN A 46 -14.63 -4.71 16.61
C ASN A 46 -15.44 -3.89 15.60
N VAL A 47 -16.56 -4.45 15.11
CA VAL A 47 -17.46 -3.72 14.20
C VAL A 47 -18.03 -2.50 14.90
N GLY A 48 -18.58 -2.66 16.11
CA GLY A 48 -19.12 -1.55 16.89
C GLY A 48 -18.09 -0.45 17.15
N ARG A 49 -16.83 -0.83 17.37
CA ARG A 49 -15.73 0.14 17.52
C ARG A 49 -15.49 0.91 16.22
N LEU A 50 -15.33 0.23 15.10
CA LEU A 50 -15.06 0.85 13.80
C LEU A 50 -16.22 1.72 13.30
N THR A 51 -17.45 1.35 13.63
CA THR A 51 -18.63 2.12 13.21
C THR A 51 -18.87 3.37 14.04
N ASN A 52 -18.53 3.32 15.34
CA ASN A 52 -18.87 4.40 16.27
C ASN A 52 -17.70 5.33 16.61
N GLU A 53 -16.46 4.84 16.64
CA GLU A 53 -15.30 5.68 16.96
C GLU A 53 -14.80 6.49 15.75
N ILE A 54 -15.06 6.02 14.53
CA ILE A 54 -14.73 6.75 13.30
C ILE A 54 -15.86 7.74 12.99
N THR A 55 -15.52 9.02 12.87
CA THR A 55 -16.47 10.03 12.39
C THR A 55 -16.62 9.91 10.87
N TRP A 56 -17.68 9.24 10.44
CA TRP A 56 -18.00 9.09 9.02
C TRP A 56 -18.64 10.36 8.46
N SER A 57 -18.02 10.96 7.45
CA SER A 57 -18.61 12.06 6.68
C SER A 57 -19.41 11.54 5.49
N ARG A 58 -20.48 12.26 5.14
CA ARG A 58 -21.28 12.04 3.92
C ARG A 58 -21.04 13.09 2.84
N ASP A 59 -20.22 14.09 3.14
CA ASP A 59 -19.89 15.19 2.26
C ASP A 59 -18.43 15.06 1.80
N LEU A 60 -18.25 14.71 0.53
CA LEU A 60 -16.94 14.48 -0.05
C LEU A 60 -16.17 15.79 -0.24
N ASP A 61 -16.84 16.87 -0.63
CA ASP A 61 -16.19 18.15 -0.91
C ASP A 61 -15.60 18.74 0.37
N LYS A 62 -16.35 18.65 1.47
CA LYS A 62 -15.86 19.04 2.80
C LYS A 62 -14.64 18.21 3.22
N VAL A 63 -14.69 16.88 3.05
CA VAL A 63 -13.58 15.99 3.44
C VAL A 63 -12.34 16.24 2.59
N GLN A 64 -12.48 16.57 1.31
CA GLN A 64 -11.34 16.92 0.46
C GLN A 64 -10.61 18.17 0.96
N GLN A 65 -11.35 19.21 1.33
CA GLN A 65 -10.76 20.43 1.89
C GLN A 65 -10.05 20.16 3.22
N GLU A 66 -10.69 19.40 4.12
CA GLU A 66 -10.10 19.04 5.42
C GLU A 66 -8.86 18.16 5.26
N ALA A 67 -8.90 17.15 4.39
CA ALA A 67 -7.79 16.24 4.13
C ALA A 67 -6.59 16.96 3.50
N ALA A 68 -6.83 17.87 2.56
CA ALA A 68 -5.78 18.71 1.97
C ALA A 68 -5.13 19.62 3.01
N SER A 69 -5.91 20.16 3.95
CA SER A 69 -5.37 21.00 5.03
C SER A 69 -4.57 20.23 6.09
N GLN A 70 -4.82 18.93 6.24
CA GLN A 70 -4.25 18.08 7.28
C GLN A 70 -3.22 17.07 6.75
N ASP A 71 -2.92 17.09 5.45
CA ASP A 71 -2.08 16.11 4.75
C ASP A 71 -2.50 14.65 5.03
N LYS A 72 -3.80 14.38 4.95
CA LYS A 72 -4.40 13.06 5.24
C LYS A 72 -4.95 12.40 3.99
N LEU A 73 -4.93 11.07 3.98
CA LEU A 73 -5.58 10.26 2.95
C LEU A 73 -7.10 10.21 3.16
N ILE A 74 -7.84 10.13 2.06
CA ILE A 74 -9.30 9.96 2.06
C ILE A 74 -9.63 8.50 1.75
N LEU A 75 -10.37 7.84 2.64
CA LEU A 75 -11.01 6.55 2.38
C LEU A 75 -12.49 6.79 2.12
N TRP A 76 -12.96 6.51 0.91
CA TRP A 76 -14.37 6.62 0.54
C TRP A 76 -14.98 5.23 0.37
N VAL A 77 -16.06 4.97 1.10
CA VAL A 77 -16.72 3.66 1.09
C VAL A 77 -18.18 3.85 0.66
N HIS A 78 -18.54 3.25 -0.47
CA HIS A 78 -19.93 3.12 -0.88
C HIS A 78 -20.47 1.76 -0.45
N MET A 79 -21.55 1.75 0.33
CA MET A 79 -22.13 0.52 0.86
C MET A 79 -23.64 0.49 0.69
N VAL A 80 -24.18 -0.72 0.66
CA VAL A 80 -25.62 -0.98 0.70
C VAL A 80 -25.94 -1.62 2.05
N GLY A 81 -26.81 -0.99 2.85
CA GLY A 81 -27.13 -1.42 4.21
C GLY A 81 -26.45 -0.57 5.30
N LYS A 82 -26.46 -1.05 6.55
CA LYS A 82 -25.81 -0.37 7.68
C LYS A 82 -24.38 -0.85 7.88
N LEU A 83 -23.49 0.06 8.26
CA LEU A 83 -22.07 -0.22 8.51
C LEU A 83 -21.86 -1.20 9.68
N ASP A 84 -22.78 -1.20 10.65
CA ASP A 84 -22.71 -2.03 11.87
C ASP A 84 -23.13 -3.49 11.62
N GLY A 85 -23.55 -3.82 10.40
CA GLY A 85 -24.00 -5.16 10.04
C GLY A 85 -25.34 -5.57 10.65
N PHE A 86 -26.01 -4.69 11.42
CA PHE A 86 -27.36 -4.95 11.93
C PHE A 86 -28.37 -4.71 10.80
N THR A 87 -28.95 -5.80 10.32
CA THR A 87 -30.10 -5.79 9.41
C THR A 87 -31.40 -5.86 10.20
#